data_AF-A0A4S8IGR5-F1
#
_entry.id   AF-A0A4S8IGR5-F1
#
_cell.length_a   1.000
_cell.length_b   1.000
_cell.length_c   1.000
_cell.angle_alpha   90.00
_cell.angle_beta   90.00
_cell.angle_gamma   90.00
#
_symmetry.space_group_name_H-M   'P 1'
#
loop_
_entity.id
_entity.type
_entity.pdbx_description
1 polymer ?
#
loop_
_entity_poly.entity_id
_entity_poly.type
_entity_poly.pdbx_seq_one_letter_code
_entity_poly.pdbx_strand_id
1 'polypeptide(L)'
;MTVDAEAQFHVLAVDDSLMDRKLIERLLKTSSFQVTTVDSGSKALEVLGLKEDQTSTPALSPEHNESSSLKDIPVVIMSSENVPSRINR
;
A
#
# COMPACT_ATOMS: atom_id res chain seq x y z
N MET A 1 -25.69 -17.18 14.72
CA MET A 1 -24.27 -17.23 14.28
C MET A 1 -23.97 -15.87 13.68
N THR A 2 -23.47 -14.95 14.49
CA THR A 2 -23.04 -13.62 14.06
C THR A 2 -21.63 -13.79 13.49
N VAL A 3 -21.45 -13.48 12.20
CA VAL A 3 -20.13 -13.38 11.60
C VAL A 3 -19.50 -12.10 12.15
N ASP A 4 -18.67 -12.22 13.18
CA ASP A 4 -17.78 -11.13 13.55
C ASP A 4 -16.92 -10.83 12.33
N ALA A 5 -16.95 -9.58 11.87
CA ALA A 5 -16.16 -9.14 10.72
C ALA A 5 -14.68 -9.40 11.05
N GLU A 6 -14.12 -10.44 10.44
CA GLU A 6 -12.68 -10.72 10.51
C GLU A 6 -11.96 -9.42 10.17
N ALA A 7 -11.10 -8.95 11.08
CA ALA A 7 -10.33 -7.72 10.89
C ALA A 7 -9.46 -7.88 9.63
N GLN A 8 -9.97 -7.40 8.51
CA GLN A 8 -9.36 -7.59 7.21
C GLN A 8 -8.18 -6.61 7.09
N PHE A 9 -6.96 -7.13 7.24
CA PHE A 9 -5.76 -6.33 7.05
C PHE A 9 -5.66 -5.83 5.61
N HIS A 10 -5.25 -4.58 5.45
CA HIS A 10 -4.98 -3.96 4.16
C HIS A 10 -3.47 -4.02 3.88
N VAL A 11 -3.08 -4.46 2.68
CA VAL A 11 -1.68 -4.57 2.25
C VAL A 11 -1.44 -3.62 1.09
N LEU A 12 -0.39 -2.79 1.18
CA LEU A 12 0.10 -1.99 0.07
C LEU A 12 1.34 -2.66 -0.52
N ALA A 13 1.23 -3.17 -1.74
CA ALA A 13 2.30 -3.83 -2.47
C ALA A 13 2.87 -2.90 -3.57
N VAL A 14 4.18 -2.67 -3.52
CA VAL A 14 4.89 -1.77 -4.45
C VAL A 14 5.83 -2.59 -5.32
N ASP A 15 5.54 -2.67 -6.62
CA ASP A 15 6.31 -3.45 -7.59
C ASP A 15 6.10 -2.91 -9.02
N ASP A 16 7.18 -2.66 -9.77
CA ASP A 16 7.15 -2.10 -11.13
C ASP A 16 6.81 -3.14 -12.22
N SER A 17 6.93 -4.44 -11.91
CA SER A 17 6.54 -5.54 -12.78
C SER A 17 5.04 -5.80 -12.71
N LEU A 18 4.36 -5.58 -13.84
CA LEU A 18 2.92 -5.85 -13.97
C LEU A 18 2.54 -7.30 -13.66
N MET A 19 3.44 -8.26 -13.90
CA MET A 19 3.18 -9.67 -13.64
C MET A 19 3.24 -9.96 -12.14
N ASP A 20 4.27 -9.46 -11.47
CA ASP A 20 4.45 -9.64 -10.02
C ASP A 20 3.35 -8.93 -9.25
N ARG A 21 2.97 -7.74 -9.69
CA ARG A 21 1.82 -7.00 -9.15
C ARG A 21 0.53 -7.81 -9.16
N LYS A 22 0.22 -8.47 -10.29
CA LYS A 22 -0.98 -9.32 -10.42
C LYS A 22 -0.87 -10.60 -9.59
N LEU A 23 0.31 -11.17 -9.46
CA LEU A 23 0.54 -12.36 -8.65
C LEU A 23 0.30 -12.04 -7.16
N ILE A 24 0.93 -10.99 -6.65
CA ILE A 24 0.80 -10.54 -5.25
C ILE A 24 -0.65 -10.21 -4.94
N GLU A 25 -1.34 -9.47 -5.81
CA GLU A 25 -2.75 -9.14 -5.66
C GLU A 25 -3.62 -10.40 -5.52
N ARG A 26 -3.42 -11.40 -6.39
CA ARG A 26 -4.19 -12.65 -6.36
C ARG A 26 -3.91 -13.44 -5.08
N LEU A 27 -2.64 -13.65 -4.74
CA LEU A 27 -2.25 -14.44 -3.56
C LEU A 27 -2.84 -13.85 -2.29
N LEU A 28 -2.67 -12.55 -2.08
CA LEU A 28 -3.14 -11.91 -0.85
C LEU A 28 -4.67 -11.80 -0.80
N LYS A 29 -5.35 -11.54 -1.94
CA LYS A 29 -6.82 -11.59 -1.98
C LYS A 29 -7.37 -12.98 -1.66
N THR A 30 -6.68 -14.07 -2.01
CA THR A 30 -7.11 -15.42 -1.61
C THR A 30 -6.96 -15.68 -0.11
N SER A 31 -6.10 -14.93 0.57
CA SER A 31 -5.86 -15.02 2.01
C SER A 31 -6.68 -13.99 2.80
N SER A 32 -7.82 -13.55 2.26
CA SER A 32 -8.75 -12.59 2.88
C SER A 32 -8.15 -11.21 3.19
N PHE A 33 -7.05 -10.82 2.53
CA PHE A 33 -6.49 -9.46 2.64
C PHE A 33 -7.16 -8.49 1.65
N GLN A 34 -7.29 -7.23 2.05
CA GLN A 34 -7.43 -6.15 1.08
C GLN A 34 -6.06 -5.81 0.53
N VAL A 35 -5.97 -5.56 -0.78
CA VAL A 35 -4.67 -5.33 -1.43
C VAL A 35 -4.77 -4.15 -2.36
N THR A 36 -3.91 -3.17 -2.13
CA THR A 36 -3.63 -2.09 -3.08
C THR A 36 -2.27 -2.34 -3.68
N THR A 37 -2.18 -2.30 -5.01
CA THR A 37 -0.90 -2.44 -5.71
C THR A 37 -0.54 -1.18 -6.46
N VAL A 38 0.73 -0.79 -6.45
CA VAL A 38 1.26 0.39 -7.14
C VAL A 38 2.59 0.06 -7.82
N ASP A 39 2.94 0.80 -8.88
CA ASP A 39 4.15 0.54 -9.69
C ASP A 39 5.41 1.26 -9.22
N SER A 40 5.31 2.13 -8.21
CA SER A 40 6.41 2.98 -7.79
C SER A 40 6.24 3.48 -6.38
N GLY A 41 7.37 3.75 -5.72
CA GLY A 41 7.38 4.30 -4.35
C GLY A 41 6.72 5.67 -4.25
N SER A 42 6.81 6.52 -5.29
CA SER A 42 6.12 7.82 -5.32
C SER A 42 4.60 7.67 -5.28
N LYS A 43 4.03 6.74 -6.04
CA LYS A 43 2.60 6.42 -5.96
C LYS A 43 2.22 5.78 -4.63
N ALA A 44 3.11 4.98 -4.03
CA ALA A 44 2.89 4.45 -2.70
C ALA A 44 2.77 5.58 -1.66
N LEU A 45 3.63 6.60 -1.73
CA LEU A 45 3.56 7.78 -0.87
C LEU A 45 2.28 8.60 -1.10
N GLU A 46 1.78 8.69 -2.34
CA GLU A 46 0.47 9.30 -2.64
C GLU A 46 -0.68 8.53 -1.97
N VAL A 47 -0.70 7.20 -2.11
CA VAL A 47 -1.71 6.33 -1.48
C VAL A 47 -1.66 6.45 0.05
N LEU A 48 -0.47 6.60 0.62
CA LEU A 48 -0.29 6.77 2.06
C LEU A 48 -0.58 8.19 2.56
N GLY A 49 -0.87 9.15 1.68
CA GLY A 49 -1.05 10.56 2.04
C GLY A 49 0.23 11.24 2.56
N LEU A 50 1.40 10.69 2.22
CA LEU A 50 2.72 11.15 2.68
C LEU A 50 3.44 12.04 1.66
N LYS A 51 2.87 12.25 0.48
CA LYS A 51 3.46 13.13 -0.53
C LYS A 51 2.96 14.56 -0.32
N GLU A 52 3.83 15.45 0.14
CA GLU A 52 3.56 16.89 0.19
C GLU A 52 3.54 17.43 -1.24
N ASP A 53 2.37 17.86 -1.69
CA ASP A 53 2.17 18.38 -3.04
C ASP A 53 2.69 19.81 -3.15
N GLN A 54 3.76 20.02 -3.92
CA GLN A 54 4.24 21.36 -4.32
C GLN A 54 3.42 21.94 -5.49
N THR A 55 2.18 21.50 -5.71
CA THR A 55 1.29 21.98 -6.78
C THR A 55 -0.14 22.24 -6.29
N SER A 56 -0.29 23.12 -5.31
CA SER A 56 -1.52 23.88 -4.98
C SER A 56 -2.72 23.62 -5.90
N THR A 57 -3.53 22.60 -5.58
CA THR A 57 -4.93 22.51 -6.02
C THR A 57 -5.78 22.14 -4.80
N PRO A 58 -6.61 23.07 -4.27
CA PRO A 58 -7.43 22.79 -3.10
C PRO A 58 -8.75 22.22 -3.60
N ALA A 59 -8.84 20.89 -3.68
CA ALA A 59 -10.13 20.23 -3.75
C ALA A 59 -10.10 18.96 -2.90
N LEU A 60 -10.57 19.14 -1.68
CA LEU A 60 -11.13 18.11 -0.80
C LEU A 60 -10.11 17.25 -0.03
N SER A 61 -9.46 17.90 0.93
CA SER A 61 -9.39 17.32 2.27
C SER A 61 -10.80 17.20 2.86
N PRO A 62 -11.27 16.03 3.30
CA PRO A 62 -11.72 15.93 4.66
C PRO A 62 -10.46 15.78 5.53
N GLU A 63 -10.26 16.76 6.41
CA GLU A 63 -9.64 16.47 7.70
C GLU A 63 -10.49 15.39 8.36
N HIS A 64 -10.07 14.15 8.19
CA HIS A 64 -10.40 13.08 9.11
C HIS A 64 -9.08 12.41 9.43
N ASN A 65 -8.99 11.94 10.66
CA ASN A 65 -7.85 11.27 11.26
C ASN A 65 -7.52 9.94 10.52
N GLU A 66 -7.25 9.97 9.22
CA GLU A 66 -6.88 8.82 8.39
C GLU A 66 -5.39 8.49 8.52
N SER A 67 -4.61 9.33 9.23
CA SER A 67 -3.25 8.98 9.60
C SER A 67 -3.19 7.79 10.58
N SER A 68 -4.25 7.50 11.35
CA SER A 68 -4.27 6.31 12.22
C SER A 68 -4.62 5.03 11.47
N SER A 69 -5.48 5.10 10.44
CA SER A 69 -5.90 3.91 9.68
C SER A 69 -4.79 3.34 8.78
N LEU A 70 -3.87 4.21 8.32
CA LEU A 70 -2.75 3.82 7.45
C LEU A 70 -1.49 3.38 8.24
N LYS A 71 -1.43 3.61 9.57
CA LYS A 71 -0.28 3.24 10.43
C LYS A 71 -0.14 1.74 10.66
N ASP A 72 -1.24 1.00 10.54
CA ASP A 72 -1.29 -0.46 10.72
C ASP A 72 -1.30 -1.24 9.39
N ILE A 73 -1.08 -0.55 8.26
CA ILE A 73 -0.99 -1.18 6.94
C ILE A 73 0.41 -1.78 6.77
N PRO A 74 0.58 -3.12 6.72
CA PRO A 74 1.84 -3.71 6.28
C PRO A 74 2.14 -3.27 4.84
N VAL A 75 3.24 -2.52 4.67
CA VAL A 75 3.78 -2.15 3.36
C VAL A 75 4.78 -3.21 2.93
N VAL A 76 4.53 -3.85 1.79
CA VAL A 76 5.43 -4.83 1.19
C VAL A 76 6.05 -4.20 -0.05
N ILE A 77 7.35 -3.94 0.00
CA ILE A 77 8.12 -3.48 -1.16
C ILE A 77 8.80 -4.70 -1.75
N MET A 78 8.46 -5.02 -3.00
CA MET A 78 9.14 -6.05 -3.76
C MET A 78 10.08 -5.36 -4.74
N SER A 79 11.30 -5.89 -4.87
CA SER A 79 12.29 -5.42 -5.83
C SER A 79 12.73 -6.61 -6.67
N SER A 80 12.77 -6.43 -7.99
CA SER A 80 13.25 -7.48 -8.90
C SER A 80 14.74 -7.78 -8.71
N GLU A 81 15.50 -6.83 -8.14
CA GLU A 81 16.94 -6.97 -7.89
C GLU A 81 17.23 -7.31 -6.42
N ASN A 82 17.89 -8.46 -6.19
CA ASN A 82 18.40 -8.84 -4.88
C ASN A 82 19.74 -8.12 -4.61
N VAL A 83 19.67 -6.83 -4.27
CA VAL A 83 20.82 -5.98 -3.89
C VAL A 83 20.74 -5.65 -2.39
N PRO A 84 21.34 -6.47 -1.51
CA PRO A 84 21.20 -6.33 -0.05
C PRO A 84 21.61 -4.95 0.50
N SER A 85 22.55 -4.28 -0.17
CA SER A 85 23.01 -2.94 0.19
C SER A 85 21.93 -1.85 0.11
N ARG A 86 20.83 -2.07 -0.63
CA ARG A 86 19.68 -1.15 -0.70
C ARG A 86 18.65 -1.37 0.41
N ILE A 87 18.73 -2.50 1.12
CA ILE A 87 17.77 -2.91 2.16
C ILE A 87 18.24 -2.46 3.56
N ASN A 88 19.48 -1.98 3.68
CA ASN A 88 20.07 -1.64 4.97
C ASN A 88 19.58 -0.29 5.50
N ARG A 89 19.12 -0.24 6.76
CA ARG A 89 18.90 0.98 7.56
C ARG A 89 19.73 0.90 8.82
#